data_AF-A0A1M4WJE7-F1
#
_entry.id   AF-A0A1M4WJE7-F1
#
_cell.length_a   1.000
_cell.length_b   1.000
_cell.length_c   1.000
_cell.angle_alpha   90.00
_cell.angle_beta   90.00
_cell.angle_gamma   90.00
#
_symmetry.space_group_name_H-M   'P 1'
#
loop_
_entity.id
_entity.type
_entity.pdbx_description
1 polymer ?
#
loop_
_entity_poly.entity_id
_entity_poly.type
_entity_poly.pdbx_seq_one_letter_code
_entity_poly.pdbx_strand_id
1 'polypeptide(L)'
;MTLNHADSSHPISLNTAALLTGRSVRTWQRCIAEGQIPRLPDNRQQAAGALIPFEAVRPWIGRQDWLQEEVDLLVQADQGVAHAQAEIGAWFALAALQQAPQSLHSPSGGGGDIIPAFHFLSQAAEQGEADAMHWLGLLYLAGFGEGDGHALALMWIARAAAHGHVIAKVQLEGLLPGGEAVQG
;
A
#
# COMPACT_ATOMS: atom_id res chain seq x y z
N MET A 1 -22.90 -20.00 -27.37
CA MET A 1 -21.62 -19.27 -27.22
C MET A 1 -21.25 -19.34 -25.75
N THR A 2 -20.39 -20.28 -25.39
CA THR A 2 -19.95 -20.52 -24.01
C THR A 2 -18.96 -19.42 -23.62
N LEU A 3 -19.38 -18.53 -22.73
CA LEU A 3 -18.50 -17.58 -22.06
C LEU A 3 -17.49 -18.37 -21.22
N ASN A 4 -16.25 -18.46 -21.70
CA ASN A 4 -15.11 -18.95 -20.95
C ASN A 4 -15.01 -18.15 -19.63
N HIS A 5 -15.37 -18.77 -18.51
CA HIS A 5 -15.21 -18.24 -17.15
C HIS A 5 -13.74 -18.33 -16.67
N ALA A 6 -12.76 -18.20 -17.58
CA ALA A 6 -11.36 -18.52 -17.31
C ALA A 6 -10.40 -17.32 -17.29
N ASP A 7 -10.86 -16.08 -17.55
CA ASP A 7 -9.97 -14.93 -17.81
C ASP A 7 -10.07 -13.74 -16.84
N SER A 8 -10.68 -13.92 -15.66
CA SER A 8 -10.68 -12.91 -14.60
C SER A 8 -9.91 -13.38 -13.37
N SER A 9 -8.75 -14.03 -13.58
CA SER A 9 -7.87 -14.40 -12.49
C SER A 9 -6.94 -13.23 -12.17
N HIS A 10 -7.42 -12.25 -11.39
CA HIS A 10 -6.60 -11.18 -10.80
C HIS A 10 -5.43 -11.80 -10.03
N PRO A 11 -4.23 -11.93 -10.63
CA PRO A 11 -3.20 -12.79 -10.08
C PRO A 11 -2.33 -11.96 -9.16
N ILE A 12 -2.30 -12.33 -7.87
CA ILE A 12 -1.50 -11.66 -6.86
C ILE A 12 -0.41 -12.58 -6.32
N SER A 13 0.71 -12.00 -5.91
CA SER A 13 1.78 -12.75 -5.25
C SER A 13 1.34 -13.26 -3.88
N LEU A 14 2.02 -14.31 -3.40
CA LEU A 14 1.81 -14.80 -2.03
C LEU A 14 2.16 -13.75 -0.97
N ASN A 15 3.07 -12.82 -1.29
CA ASN A 15 3.45 -11.72 -0.41
C ASN A 15 2.28 -10.74 -0.27
N THR A 16 1.63 -10.37 -1.37
CA THR A 16 0.44 -9.52 -1.34
C THR A 16 -0.73 -10.22 -0.65
N ALA A 17 -0.93 -11.51 -0.89
CA ALA A 17 -1.94 -12.28 -0.15
C ALA A 17 -1.66 -12.34 1.36
N ALA A 18 -0.40 -12.51 1.76
CA ALA A 18 0.04 -12.46 3.15
C ALA A 18 -0.21 -11.07 3.77
N LEU A 19 0.16 -10.02 3.04
CA LEU A 19 0.00 -8.62 3.43
C LEU A 19 -1.48 -8.28 3.71
N LEU A 20 -2.38 -8.63 2.79
CA LEU A 20 -3.81 -8.30 2.89
C LEU A 20 -4.57 -9.08 3.98
N THR A 21 -4.04 -10.24 4.40
CA THR A 21 -4.75 -11.14 5.33
C THR A 21 -4.08 -11.27 6.69
N GLY A 22 -2.89 -10.69 6.86
CA GLY A 22 -2.06 -10.88 8.06
C GLY A 22 -1.56 -12.32 8.25
N ARG A 23 -1.62 -13.15 7.21
CA ARG A 23 -1.19 -14.56 7.24
C ARG A 23 0.20 -14.72 6.68
N SER A 24 0.91 -15.76 7.10
CA SER A 24 2.24 -16.05 6.55
C SER A 24 2.16 -16.55 5.10
N VAL A 25 3.20 -16.27 4.31
CA VAL A 25 3.39 -16.85 2.96
C VAL A 25 3.33 -18.39 3.01
N ARG A 26 3.86 -19.02 4.07
CA ARG A 26 3.80 -20.48 4.26
C ARG A 26 2.37 -21.01 4.31
N THR A 27 1.43 -20.24 4.86
CA THR A 27 0.02 -20.61 4.90
C THR A 27 -0.53 -20.76 3.48
N TRP A 28 -0.24 -19.81 2.59
CA TRP A 28 -0.65 -19.86 1.20
C TRP A 28 0.03 -20.98 0.42
N GLN A 29 1.34 -21.18 0.63
CA GLN A 29 2.08 -22.30 0.04
C GLN A 29 1.47 -23.66 0.42
N ARG A 30 1.05 -23.82 1.68
CA ARG A 30 0.36 -25.03 2.14
C ARG A 30 -0.99 -25.22 1.46
N CYS A 31 -1.81 -24.17 1.37
CA CYS A 31 -3.11 -24.25 0.68
C CYS A 31 -2.96 -24.63 -0.80
N ILE A 32 -1.90 -24.17 -1.47
CA ILE A 32 -1.55 -24.60 -2.83
C ILE A 32 -1.17 -26.09 -2.85
N ALA A 33 -0.30 -26.53 -1.94
CA ALA A 33 0.16 -27.93 -1.87
C ALA A 33 -0.98 -28.92 -1.56
N GLU A 34 -1.95 -28.50 -0.75
CA GLU A 34 -3.16 -29.26 -0.42
C GLU A 34 -4.25 -29.19 -1.51
N GLY A 35 -4.02 -28.45 -2.60
CA GLY A 35 -4.97 -28.30 -3.71
C GLY A 35 -6.20 -27.45 -3.39
N GLN A 36 -6.17 -26.71 -2.28
CA GLN A 36 -7.28 -25.85 -1.85
C GLN A 36 -7.37 -24.56 -2.67
N ILE A 37 -6.23 -24.07 -3.17
CA ILE A 37 -6.11 -22.85 -3.97
C ILE A 37 -5.32 -23.18 -5.24
N PRO A 38 -5.81 -22.76 -6.42
CA PRO A 38 -5.09 -22.98 -7.67
C PRO A 38 -3.81 -22.15 -7.71
N ARG A 39 -2.71 -22.77 -8.16
CA ARG A 39 -1.47 -22.07 -8.50
C ARG A 39 -1.56 -21.53 -9.92
N LEU A 40 -1.29 -20.24 -10.08
CA LEU A 40 -1.17 -19.58 -11.37
C LEU A 40 0.32 -19.48 -11.77
N PRO A 41 0.63 -19.53 -13.08
CA PRO A 41 2.00 -19.34 -13.55
C PRO A 41 2.45 -17.89 -13.32
N ASP A 42 3.70 -17.72 -12.89
CA ASP A 42 4.33 -16.40 -12.80
C ASP A 42 5.33 -16.24 -13.94
N ASN A 43 4.98 -15.39 -14.91
CA ASN A 43 5.84 -15.07 -16.05
C ASN A 43 6.71 -13.82 -15.79
N ARG A 44 6.71 -13.27 -14.56
CA ARG A 44 7.53 -12.11 -14.20
C ARG A 44 8.99 -12.55 -14.07
N GLN A 45 9.94 -11.77 -14.59
CA GLN A 45 11.40 -12.07 -14.57
C GLN A 45 12.05 -11.97 -13.17
N GLN A 46 11.25 -11.95 -12.10
CA GLN A 46 11.70 -11.92 -10.71
C GLN A 46 11.58 -13.32 -10.10
N ALA A 47 12.48 -13.67 -9.18
CA ALA A 47 12.69 -15.03 -8.68
C ALA A 47 11.39 -15.75 -8.25
N ALA A 48 10.87 -16.61 -9.13
CA ALA A 48 9.99 -17.76 -8.88
C ALA A 48 9.02 -17.63 -7.68
N GLY A 49 8.05 -16.72 -7.76
CA GLY A 49 6.85 -16.74 -6.92
C GLY A 49 5.76 -17.65 -7.49
N ALA A 50 4.91 -18.23 -6.66
CA ALA A 50 3.62 -18.74 -7.12
C ALA A 50 2.60 -17.59 -7.07
N LEU A 51 1.80 -17.42 -8.12
CA LEU A 51 0.65 -16.50 -8.10
C LEU A 51 -0.60 -17.27 -7.69
N ILE A 52 -1.55 -16.58 -7.07
CA ILE A 52 -2.88 -17.10 -6.73
C ILE A 52 -3.94 -16.08 -7.15
N PRO A 53 -5.16 -16.52 -7.49
CA PRO A 53 -6.24 -15.60 -7.82
C PRO A 53 -6.65 -14.83 -6.56
N PHE A 54 -6.84 -13.51 -6.69
CA PHE A 54 -7.37 -12.65 -5.63
C PHE A 54 -8.67 -13.21 -5.04
N GLU A 55 -9.53 -13.81 -5.87
CA GLU A 55 -10.81 -14.36 -5.41
C GLU A 55 -10.68 -15.53 -4.43
N ALA A 56 -9.55 -16.26 -4.45
CA ALA A 56 -9.26 -17.26 -3.43
C ALA A 56 -8.84 -16.64 -2.09
N VAL A 57 -8.31 -15.41 -2.13
CA VAL A 57 -7.86 -14.64 -0.97
C VAL A 57 -8.99 -13.79 -0.38
N ARG A 58 -9.90 -13.28 -1.22
CA ARG A 58 -11.00 -12.37 -0.84
C ARG A 58 -11.79 -12.79 0.41
N PRO A 59 -12.18 -14.07 0.61
CA PRO A 59 -12.90 -14.49 1.82
C PRO A 59 -12.11 -14.30 3.12
N TRP A 60 -10.80 -14.13 3.04
CA TRP A 60 -9.87 -14.01 4.16
C TRP A 60 -9.50 -12.56 4.48
N ILE A 61 -9.94 -11.60 3.66
CA ILE A 61 -9.72 -10.17 3.85
C ILE A 61 -10.89 -9.62 4.68
N GLY A 62 -10.59 -8.73 5.64
CA GLY A 62 -11.63 -8.14 6.50
C GLY A 62 -12.66 -7.31 5.73
N ARG A 63 -12.22 -6.68 4.63
CA ARG A 63 -13.06 -5.92 3.70
C ARG A 63 -13.59 -6.81 2.57
N GLN A 64 -14.90 -6.74 2.31
CA GLN A 64 -15.59 -7.61 1.34
C GLN A 64 -16.07 -6.87 0.07
N ASP A 65 -16.22 -5.55 0.13
CA ASP A 65 -16.72 -4.67 -0.92
C ASP A 65 -15.60 -4.14 -1.84
N TRP A 66 -14.68 -5.02 -2.23
CA TRP A 66 -13.69 -4.72 -3.27
C TRP A 66 -14.38 -4.54 -4.62
N LEU A 67 -14.14 -3.39 -5.24
CA LEU A 67 -14.51 -3.09 -6.62
C LEU A 67 -13.50 -3.69 -7.58
N GLN A 68 -13.95 -3.97 -8.80
CA GLN A 68 -13.11 -4.50 -9.88
C GLN A 68 -11.86 -3.62 -10.12
N GLU A 69 -12.06 -2.30 -10.19
CA GLU A 69 -10.98 -1.32 -10.40
C GLU A 69 -9.95 -1.31 -9.27
N GLU A 70 -10.38 -1.54 -8.01
CA GLU A 70 -9.49 -1.61 -6.85
C GLU A 70 -8.63 -2.88 -6.90
N VAL A 71 -9.20 -4.00 -7.37
CA VAL A 71 -8.47 -5.25 -7.56
C VAL A 71 -7.48 -5.11 -8.72
N ASP A 72 -7.87 -4.46 -9.82
CA ASP A 72 -6.98 -4.18 -10.95
C ASP A 72 -5.81 -3.28 -10.53
N LEU A 73 -6.07 -2.27 -9.70
CA LEU A 73 -5.05 -1.41 -9.11
C LEU A 73 -4.09 -2.20 -8.20
N LEU A 74 -4.62 -3.08 -7.36
CA LEU A 74 -3.84 -3.96 -6.50
C LEU A 74 -2.93 -4.88 -7.30
N VAL A 75 -3.43 -5.47 -8.38
CA VAL A 75 -2.67 -6.33 -9.27
C VAL A 75 -1.53 -5.55 -9.94
N GLN A 76 -1.76 -4.31 -10.37
CA GLN A 76 -0.72 -3.44 -10.92
C GLN A 76 0.33 -3.07 -9.87
N ALA A 77 -0.10 -2.77 -8.64
CA ALA A 77 0.80 -2.47 -7.54
C ALA A 77 1.68 -3.69 -7.17
N ASP A 78 1.10 -4.90 -7.12
CA ASP A 78 1.82 -6.17 -6.91
C ASP A 78 2.83 -6.47 -8.04
N GLN A 79 2.60 -5.93 -9.23
CA GLN A 79 3.53 -6.03 -10.37
C GLN A 79 4.64 -4.99 -10.34
N GLY A 80 4.63 -4.05 -9.39
CA GLY A 80 5.67 -3.05 -9.25
C GLY A 80 5.37 -1.70 -9.89
N VAL A 81 4.17 -1.47 -10.43
CA VAL A 81 3.83 -0.19 -11.09
C VAL A 81 3.79 0.93 -10.05
N ALA A 82 4.77 1.84 -10.10
CA ALA A 82 5.00 2.87 -9.09
C ALA A 82 3.75 3.70 -8.77
N HIS A 83 3.06 4.20 -9.80
CA HIS A 83 1.84 4.98 -9.62
C HIS A 83 0.72 4.16 -8.96
N ALA A 84 0.52 2.90 -9.38
CA ALA A 84 -0.48 2.02 -8.77
C ALA A 84 -0.16 1.72 -7.29
N GLN A 85 1.12 1.54 -6.97
CA GLN A 85 1.59 1.40 -5.59
C GLN A 85 1.32 2.68 -4.76
N ALA A 86 1.56 3.86 -5.34
CA ALA A 86 1.25 5.12 -4.68
C ALA A 86 -0.25 5.27 -4.41
N GLU A 87 -1.10 5.01 -5.41
CA GLU A 87 -2.56 5.13 -5.29
C GLU A 87 -3.15 4.13 -4.29
N ILE A 88 -2.81 2.84 -4.40
CA ILE A 88 -3.36 1.85 -3.47
C ILE A 88 -2.81 2.02 -2.06
N GLY A 89 -1.54 2.42 -1.94
CA GLY A 89 -0.93 2.76 -0.66
C GLY A 89 -1.60 3.96 0.00
N ALA A 90 -1.93 5.00 -0.77
CA ALA A 90 -2.66 6.17 -0.30
C ALA A 90 -4.08 5.81 0.16
N TRP A 91 -4.73 4.89 -0.55
CA TRP A 91 -6.05 4.41 -0.17
C TRP A 91 -6.04 3.66 1.16
N PHE A 92 -5.10 2.73 1.34
CA PHE A 92 -4.89 2.05 2.62
C PHE A 92 -4.51 3.03 3.74
N ALA A 93 -3.67 4.03 3.45
CA ALA A 93 -3.30 5.08 4.40
C ALA A 93 -4.53 5.87 4.85
N LEU A 94 -5.38 6.27 3.91
CA LEU A 94 -6.61 6.99 4.19
C LEU A 94 -7.56 6.14 5.04
N ALA A 95 -7.73 4.85 4.72
CA ALA A 95 -8.54 3.93 5.52
C ALA A 95 -8.00 3.80 6.96
N ALA A 96 -6.68 3.66 7.12
CA ALA A 96 -6.03 3.61 8.43
C ALA A 96 -6.23 4.91 9.23
N LEU A 97 -6.09 6.08 8.58
CA LEU A 97 -6.29 7.39 9.21
C LEU A 97 -7.75 7.61 9.63
N GLN A 98 -8.72 7.12 8.85
CA GLN A 98 -10.15 7.20 9.19
C GLN A 98 -10.54 6.27 10.34
N GLN A 99 -9.89 5.10 10.43
CA GLN A 99 -10.11 4.13 11.49
C GLN A 99 -9.27 4.40 12.75
N ALA A 100 -8.40 5.41 12.72
CA ALA A 100 -7.62 5.83 13.89
C ALA A 100 -8.59 6.14 15.04
N PRO A 101 -8.55 5.37 16.15
CA PRO A 101 -9.52 5.53 17.20
C PRO A 101 -9.32 6.90 17.86
N GLN A 102 -10.42 7.58 18.19
CA GLN A 102 -10.47 8.59 19.26
C GLN A 102 -10.13 8.00 20.66
N SER A 103 -9.42 6.86 20.73
CA SER A 103 -9.03 6.18 21.94
C SER A 103 -7.73 5.38 21.73
N LEU A 104 -6.67 5.83 22.40
CA LEU A 104 -5.30 5.29 22.40
C LEU A 104 -5.15 3.85 22.96
N HIS A 105 -6.21 3.03 22.95
CA HIS A 105 -6.18 1.70 23.58
C HIS A 105 -7.15 0.70 22.93
N SER A 106 -6.84 0.25 21.72
CA SER A 106 -7.43 -0.98 21.18
C SER A 106 -6.35 -1.78 20.43
N PRO A 107 -5.85 -2.89 20.97
CA PRO A 107 -4.79 -3.67 20.34
C PRO A 107 -5.27 -4.51 19.13
N SER A 108 -6.51 -4.36 18.65
CA SER A 108 -7.02 -5.14 17.52
C SER A 108 -8.11 -4.44 16.67
N GLY A 109 -8.22 -3.11 16.69
CA GLY A 109 -9.19 -2.40 15.83
C GLY A 109 -8.58 -1.13 15.24
N GLY A 110 -8.33 -1.13 13.92
CA GLY A 110 -7.90 0.04 13.15
C GLY A 110 -6.53 -0.07 12.45
N GLY A 111 -5.76 -1.14 12.69
CA GLY A 111 -4.40 -1.32 12.18
C GLY A 111 -4.24 -2.33 11.04
N GLY A 112 -5.31 -2.75 10.37
CA GLY A 112 -5.22 -3.73 9.27
C GLY A 112 -4.61 -3.12 8.00
N ASP A 113 -5.00 -1.89 7.69
CA ASP A 113 -4.64 -1.21 6.44
C ASP A 113 -3.29 -0.48 6.53
N ILE A 114 -2.76 -0.25 7.73
CA ILE A 114 -1.50 0.48 7.90
C ILE A 114 -0.29 -0.28 7.35
N ILE A 115 -0.28 -1.61 7.49
CA ILE A 115 0.83 -2.45 6.99
C ILE A 115 0.84 -2.44 5.45
N PRO A 116 -0.29 -2.70 4.75
CA PRO A 116 -0.39 -2.49 3.30
C PRO A 116 -0.02 -1.06 2.86
N ALA A 117 -0.45 -0.04 3.60
CA ALA A 117 -0.12 1.35 3.29
C ALA A 117 1.39 1.59 3.27
N PHE A 118 2.10 1.27 4.36
CA PHE A 118 3.55 1.42 4.40
C PHE A 118 4.26 0.59 3.34
N HIS A 119 3.78 -0.63 3.06
CA HIS A 119 4.39 -1.51 2.06
C HIS A 119 4.39 -0.86 0.67
N PHE A 120 3.22 -0.50 0.15
CA PHE A 120 3.11 0.02 -1.22
C PHE A 120 3.66 1.44 -1.34
N LEU A 121 3.43 2.30 -0.34
CA LEU A 121 3.97 3.66 -0.35
C LEU A 121 5.51 3.66 -0.32
N SER A 122 6.14 2.75 0.43
CA SER A 122 7.60 2.67 0.47
C SER A 122 8.17 2.24 -0.90
N GLN A 123 7.55 1.25 -1.55
CA GLN A 123 7.96 0.81 -2.88
C GLN A 123 7.80 1.92 -3.94
N ALA A 124 6.68 2.65 -3.90
CA ALA A 124 6.46 3.78 -4.80
C ALA A 124 7.46 4.93 -4.55
N ALA A 125 7.73 5.24 -3.27
CA ALA A 125 8.70 6.26 -2.89
C ALA A 125 10.14 5.91 -3.28
N GLU A 126 10.52 4.63 -3.23
CA GLU A 126 11.80 4.14 -3.75
C GLU A 126 11.93 4.35 -5.26
N GLN A 127 10.81 4.31 -5.98
CA GLN A 127 10.74 4.58 -7.42
C GLN A 127 10.61 6.08 -7.76
N GLY A 128 10.56 6.95 -6.75
CA GLY A 128 10.54 8.41 -6.94
C GLY A 128 9.15 9.05 -6.93
N GLU A 129 8.09 8.30 -6.59
CA GLU A 129 6.74 8.85 -6.50
C GLU A 129 6.60 9.84 -5.35
N ALA A 130 6.42 11.12 -5.70
CA ALA A 130 6.39 12.21 -4.75
C ALA A 130 5.12 12.19 -3.87
N ASP A 131 3.99 11.76 -4.44
CA ASP A 131 2.74 11.55 -3.71
C ASP A 131 2.90 10.49 -2.62
N ALA A 132 3.60 9.39 -2.92
CA ALA A 132 3.84 8.32 -1.96
C ALA A 132 4.71 8.78 -0.79
N MET A 133 5.75 9.57 -1.07
CA MET A 133 6.59 10.19 -0.04
C MET A 133 5.77 11.12 0.86
N HIS A 134 4.87 11.93 0.29
CA HIS A 134 4.02 12.80 1.09
C HIS A 134 3.07 11.97 2.00
N TRP A 135 2.46 10.90 1.49
CA TRP A 135 1.62 10.01 2.29
C TRP A 135 2.39 9.32 3.42
N LEU A 136 3.62 8.85 3.18
CA LEU A 136 4.49 8.35 4.26
C LEU A 136 4.70 9.41 5.34
N GLY A 137 4.96 10.66 4.94
CA GLY A 137 5.08 11.78 5.87
C GLY A 137 3.85 11.95 6.76
N LEU A 138 2.65 11.90 6.18
CA LEU A 138 1.38 11.98 6.92
C LEU A 138 1.19 10.82 7.89
N LEU A 139 1.54 9.60 7.50
CA LEU A 139 1.44 8.43 8.38
C LEU A 139 2.37 8.53 9.60
N TYR A 140 3.58 9.04 9.41
CA TYR A 140 4.51 9.29 10.53
C TYR A 140 4.02 10.42 11.45
N LEU A 141 3.45 11.51 10.91
CA LEU A 141 2.83 12.57 11.73
C LEU A 141 1.64 12.06 12.55
N ALA A 142 0.87 11.13 11.98
CA ALA A 142 -0.24 10.48 12.67
C ALA A 142 0.20 9.44 13.71
N GLY A 143 1.51 9.16 13.83
CA GLY A 143 2.07 8.25 14.85
C GLY A 143 1.99 6.77 14.49
N PHE A 144 1.75 6.42 13.23
CA PHE A 144 1.63 5.02 12.80
C PHE A 144 2.96 4.28 12.57
N GLY A 145 4.06 5.01 12.42
CA GLY A 145 5.38 4.44 12.17
C GLY A 145 6.23 4.27 13.44
N GLU A 146 7.28 3.46 13.33
CA GLU A 146 8.27 3.30 14.41
C GLU A 146 9.30 4.44 14.41
N GLY A 147 9.70 4.90 15.60
CA GLY A 147 10.74 5.92 15.78
C GLY A 147 10.21 7.32 16.07
N ASP A 148 11.08 8.32 15.93
CA ASP A 148 10.69 9.73 16.07
C ASP A 148 9.87 10.17 14.84
N GLY A 149 8.55 10.00 14.96
CA GLY A 149 7.58 10.27 13.89
C GLY A 149 7.68 11.68 13.33
N HIS A 150 8.07 12.68 14.12
CA HIS A 150 8.22 14.05 13.63
C HIS A 150 9.44 14.18 12.70
N ALA A 151 10.58 13.62 13.09
CA ALA A 151 11.78 13.67 12.26
C ALA A 151 11.61 12.89 10.95
N LEU A 152 11.01 11.71 11.02
CA LEU A 152 10.72 10.88 9.84
C LEU A 152 9.69 11.55 8.92
N ALA A 153 8.64 12.16 9.48
CA ALA A 153 7.69 12.93 8.69
C ALA A 153 8.34 14.07 7.91
N LEU A 154 9.15 14.89 8.58
CA LEU A 154 9.86 16.00 7.95
C LEU A 154 10.80 15.52 6.85
N MET A 155 11.51 14.42 7.07
CA MET A 155 12.37 13.80 6.06
C MET A 155 11.56 13.41 4.80
N TRP A 156 10.41 12.75 4.97
CA TRP A 156 9.58 12.31 3.85
C TRP A 156 8.91 13.48 3.12
N ILE A 157 8.40 14.47 3.84
CA ILE A 157 7.84 15.71 3.27
C ILE A 157 8.94 16.48 2.50
N ALA A 158 10.15 16.57 3.05
CA ALA A 158 11.31 17.15 2.37
C ALA A 158 11.62 16.45 1.05
N ARG A 159 11.62 15.12 1.06
CA ARG A 159 11.87 14.31 -0.13
C ARG A 159 10.77 14.48 -1.18
N ALA A 160 9.50 14.52 -0.76
CA ALA A 160 8.35 14.75 -1.63
C ALA A 160 8.46 16.11 -2.34
N ALA A 161 8.77 17.18 -1.60
CA ALA A 161 8.96 18.51 -2.18
C ALA A 161 10.12 18.56 -3.19
N ALA A 162 11.23 17.88 -2.88
CA ALA A 162 12.37 17.77 -3.79
C ALA A 162 12.02 17.03 -5.10
N HIS A 163 11.02 16.14 -5.07
CA HIS A 163 10.48 15.45 -6.24
C HIS A 163 9.26 16.16 -6.86
N GLY A 164 9.02 17.43 -6.50
CA GLY A 164 8.01 18.27 -7.14
C GLY A 164 6.61 18.20 -6.53
N HIS A 165 6.42 17.54 -5.39
CA HIS A 165 5.12 17.50 -4.72
C HIS A 165 4.72 18.89 -4.21
N VAL A 166 3.68 19.47 -4.81
CA VAL A 166 3.28 20.87 -4.62
C VAL A 166 2.90 21.17 -3.17
N ILE A 167 2.09 20.30 -2.55
CA ILE A 167 1.64 20.50 -1.16
C ILE A 167 2.82 20.38 -0.19
N ALA A 168 3.74 19.45 -0.45
CA ALA A 168 4.90 19.24 0.42
C ALA A 168 5.86 20.43 0.35
N LYS A 169 6.02 21.03 -0.83
CA LYS A 169 6.80 22.25 -1.00
C LYS A 169 6.24 23.39 -0.15
N VAL A 170 4.92 23.61 -0.18
CA VAL A 170 4.25 24.63 0.65
C VAL A 170 4.42 24.31 2.14
N GLN A 171 4.30 23.05 2.55
CA GLN A 171 4.50 22.63 3.95
C GLN A 171 5.91 22.96 4.45
N LEU A 172 6.96 22.77 3.64
CA LEU A 172 8.33 23.10 4.02
C LEU A 172 8.60 24.61 4.03
N GLU A 173 8.05 25.34 3.06
CA GLU A 173 8.19 26.80 3.00
C GLU A 173 7.60 27.48 4.26
N GLY A 174 6.50 26.94 4.80
CA GLY A 174 5.92 27.40 6.06
C GLY A 174 6.70 26.99 7.32
N LEU A 175 7.58 25.98 7.23
CA LEU A 175 8.43 25.52 8.34
C LEU A 175 9.77 26.25 8.41
N LEU A 176 10.24 26.86 7.31
CA LEU A 176 11.48 27.62 7.27
C LEU A 176 11.25 29.07 7.71
N PRO A 177 12.03 29.61 8.67
CA PRO A 177 11.95 31.02 9.04
C PRO A 177 12.46 31.88 7.88
N GLY A 178 11.57 32.32 6.99
CA GLY A 178 11.89 33.15 5.82
C GLY A 178 10.98 32.99 4.60
N GLY A 179 9.99 32.10 4.62
CA GLY A 179 9.07 31.85 3.48
C GLY A 179 8.23 33.05 3.01
N GLU A 180 8.24 34.17 3.73
CA GLU A 180 7.51 35.41 3.39
C GLU A 180 8.34 36.45 2.61
N ALA A 181 9.57 36.15 2.17
CA ALA A 181 10.45 37.15 1.57
C ALA A 181 10.84 36.90 0.10
N VAL A 182 9.92 36.50 -0.80
CA VAL A 182 10.22 36.57 -2.25
C VAL A 182 9.00 36.73 -3.20
N GLN A 183 7.95 37.45 -2.79
CA GLN A 183 7.00 38.02 -3.77
C GLN A 183 6.94 39.54 -3.58
N GLY A 184 7.66 40.26 -4.45
CA GLY A 184 7.69 41.73 -4.50
C GLY A 184 9.00 42.26 -5.06
#